data_AF-A0A554LUK8-F1
#
_entry.id   AF-A0A554LUK8-F1
#
_cell.length_a   1.000
_cell.length_b   1.000
_cell.length_c   1.000
_cell.angle_alpha   90.00
_cell.angle_beta   90.00
_cell.angle_gamma   90.00
#
_symmetry.space_group_name_H-M   'P 1'
#
loop_
_entity.id
_entity.type
_entity.pdbx_description
1 polymer ?
#
loop_
_entity_poly.entity_id
_entity_poly.type
_entity_poly.pdbx_seq_one_letter_code
_entity_poly.pdbx_strand_id
1 'polypeptide(L)'
;MKRKNNISKFIFSKFSFIFLLFFLIVLIGATSKITAKRYKINKEIYNLKKEANDLDVQNKELTKMIEYLDTLSFKEKEARLKLGLQKEGEKTIIITSPYSELKSKELKIEEKELVRSNILKWWEYFFSKNKNI
;
A
#
# COMPACT_ATOMS: atom_id res chain seq x y z
N MET A 1 18.50 76.54 -26.78
CA MET A 1 19.14 75.99 -25.55
C MET A 1 19.22 74.46 -25.64
N LYS A 2 20.42 73.86 -25.73
CA LYS A 2 20.59 72.40 -25.72
C LYS A 2 20.69 71.91 -24.26
N ARG A 3 19.66 71.21 -23.78
CA ARG A 3 19.61 70.63 -22.43
C ARG A 3 20.66 69.51 -22.32
N LYS A 4 21.69 69.75 -21.52
CA LYS A 4 22.79 68.81 -21.27
C LYS A 4 22.25 67.68 -20.37
N ASN A 5 21.89 66.54 -20.97
CA ASN A 5 21.35 65.40 -20.23
C ASN A 5 22.49 64.66 -19.49
N ASN A 6 22.83 65.17 -18.30
CA ASN A 6 23.87 64.58 -17.43
C ASN A 6 23.48 63.20 -16.86
N ILE A 7 22.22 62.79 -17.01
CA ILE A 7 21.65 61.53 -16.51
C ILE A 7 22.20 60.32 -17.28
N SER A 8 22.38 60.43 -18.60
CA SER A 8 22.92 59.32 -19.41
C SER A 8 24.37 59.01 -19.06
N LYS A 9 25.16 60.02 -18.65
CA LYS A 9 26.54 59.83 -18.20
C LYS A 9 26.64 59.20 -16.82
N PHE A 10 25.66 59.44 -15.96
CA PHE A 10 25.58 58.83 -14.64
C PHE A 10 25.20 57.35 -14.74
N ILE A 11 24.24 57.01 -15.61
CA ILE A 11 23.79 55.62 -15.84
C ILE A 11 24.89 54.75 -16.47
N PHE A 12 25.71 55.31 -17.37
CA PHE A 12 26.85 54.62 -18.01
C PHE A 12 28.15 54.64 -17.19
N SER A 13 28.13 55.14 -15.95
CA SER A 13 29.30 55.12 -15.07
C SER A 13 29.45 53.78 -14.35
N LYS A 14 30.69 53.36 -14.08
CA LYS A 14 31.01 52.11 -13.35
C LYS A 14 30.27 52.02 -12.00
N PHE A 15 30.00 53.14 -11.35
CA PHE A 15 29.25 53.21 -10.09
C PHE A 15 27.77 52.85 -10.23
N SER A 16 27.12 53.25 -11.33
CA SER A 16 25.73 52.88 -11.62
C SER A 16 25.60 51.37 -11.82
N PHE A 17 26.59 50.75 -12.49
CA PHE A 17 26.63 49.30 -12.66
C PHE A 17 26.80 48.55 -11.33
N ILE A 18 27.66 49.05 -10.44
CA ILE A 18 27.86 48.46 -9.09
C ILE A 18 26.59 48.59 -8.25
N PHE A 19 25.91 49.73 -8.30
CA PHE A 19 24.65 49.95 -7.61
C PHE A 19 23.55 49.02 -8.14
N LEU A 20 23.45 48.87 -9.47
CA LEU A 20 22.52 47.94 -10.12
C LEU A 20 22.78 46.49 -9.68
N LEU A 21 24.04 46.08 -9.66
CA LEU A 21 24.45 44.72 -9.25
C LEU A 21 24.10 44.48 -7.78
N PHE A 22 24.38 45.43 -6.90
CA PHE A 22 24.00 45.37 -5.49
C PHE A 22 22.49 45.24 -5.31
N PHE A 23 21.72 46.06 -6.03
CA PHE A 23 20.26 46.02 -5.99
C PHE A 23 19.70 44.67 -6.47
N LEU A 24 20.32 44.09 -7.51
CA LEU A 24 19.95 42.77 -8.03
C LEU A 24 20.19 41.66 -6.99
N ILE A 25 21.33 41.69 -6.29
CA ILE A 25 21.66 40.71 -5.24
C ILE A 25 20.65 40.78 -4.09
N VAL A 26 20.26 41.98 -3.66
CA VAL A 26 19.26 42.18 -2.61
C VAL A 26 17.89 41.63 -3.02
N LEU A 27 17.46 41.88 -4.26
CA LEU A 27 16.22 41.34 -4.83
C LEU A 27 16.21 39.81 -4.88
N ILE A 28 17.31 39.21 -5.33
CA ILE A 28 17.45 37.75 -5.38
C ILE A 28 17.40 37.16 -3.97
N GLY A 29 18.10 37.76 -3.01
CA GLY A 29 18.10 37.33 -1.61
C GLY A 29 16.70 37.40 -0.97
N ALA A 30 15.96 38.48 -1.23
CA ALA A 30 14.60 38.67 -0.71
C ALA A 30 13.61 37.66 -1.29
N THR A 31 13.70 37.38 -2.59
CA THR A 31 12.76 36.50 -3.30
C THR A 31 13.05 35.01 -3.08
N SER A 32 14.32 34.64 -2.86
CA SER A 32 14.73 33.23 -2.68
C SER A 32 14.00 32.53 -1.53
N LYS A 33 13.87 33.20 -0.38
CA LYS A 33 13.18 32.64 0.80
C LYS A 33 11.68 32.43 0.53
N ILE A 34 11.06 33.37 -0.18
CA ILE A 34 9.64 33.35 -0.51
C ILE A 34 9.36 32.22 -1.50
N THR A 35 10.18 32.08 -2.54
CA THR A 35 10.03 31.02 -3.55
C THR A 35 10.18 29.64 -2.94
N ALA A 36 11.17 29.43 -2.07
CA ALA A 36 11.36 28.16 -1.37
C ALA A 36 10.16 27.81 -0.47
N LYS A 37 9.62 28.80 0.27
CA LYS A 37 8.43 28.60 1.11
C LYS A 37 7.19 28.26 0.27
N ARG A 38 6.97 28.99 -0.83
CA ARG A 38 5.86 28.72 -1.77
C ARG A 38 5.94 27.32 -2.36
N TYR A 39 7.13 26.88 -2.76
CA TYR A 39 7.32 25.53 -3.28
C TYR A 39 6.95 24.45 -2.24
N LYS A 40 7.39 24.60 -1.00
CA LYS A 40 7.03 23.67 0.10
C LYS A 40 5.52 23.62 0.32
N ILE A 41 4.87 24.78 0.43
CA ILE A 41 3.42 24.86 0.63
C ILE A 41 2.66 24.21 -0.54
N ASN A 42 3.05 24.51 -1.78
CA ASN A 42 2.38 23.91 -2.95
C ASN A 42 2.57 22.39 -3.01
N LYS A 43 3.74 21.88 -2.61
CA LYS A 43 3.99 20.44 -2.50
C LYS A 43 3.11 19.80 -1.43
N GLU A 44 2.94 20.46 -0.28
CA GLU A 44 2.06 20.01 0.79
C GLU A 44 0.59 19.99 0.36
N ILE A 45 0.12 21.06 -0.30
CA ILE A 45 -1.23 21.11 -0.89
C ILE A 45 -1.43 19.96 -1.89
N TYR A 46 -0.45 19.71 -2.76
CA TYR A 46 -0.53 18.60 -3.72
C TYR A 46 -0.64 17.25 -3.01
N ASN A 47 0.18 17.01 -1.99
CA ASN A 47 0.16 15.77 -1.23
C ASN A 47 -1.17 15.59 -0.49
N LEU A 48 -1.66 16.61 0.20
CA LEU A 48 -2.94 16.59 0.90
C LEU A 48 -4.10 16.34 -0.07
N LYS A 49 -4.07 16.96 -1.26
CA LYS A 49 -5.09 16.72 -2.28
C LYS A 49 -5.03 15.29 -2.81
N LYS A 50 -3.84 14.71 -2.95
CA LYS A 50 -3.67 13.32 -3.35
C LYS A 50 -4.26 12.39 -2.28
N GLU A 51 -3.87 12.60 -1.03
CA GLU A 51 -4.37 11.80 0.10
C GLU A 51 -5.89 11.87 0.24
N ALA A 52 -6.49 13.05 0.08
CA ALA A 52 -7.94 13.21 0.06
C ALA A 52 -8.63 12.41 -1.06
N ASN A 53 -8.05 12.39 -2.27
CA ASN A 53 -8.57 11.57 -3.36
C ASN A 53 -8.42 10.07 -3.08
N ASP A 54 -7.27 9.66 -2.55
CA ASP A 54 -7.00 8.25 -2.21
C ASP A 54 -7.98 7.75 -1.13
N LEU A 55 -8.32 8.61 -0.15
CA LEU A 55 -9.34 8.32 0.87
C LEU A 55 -10.76 8.27 0.29
N ASP A 56 -11.11 9.15 -0.64
CA ASP A 56 -12.41 9.13 -1.32
C ASP A 56 -12.62 7.84 -2.14
N VAL A 57 -11.58 7.39 -2.84
CA VAL A 57 -11.59 6.11 -3.56
C VAL A 57 -11.79 4.94 -2.60
N GLN A 58 -11.02 4.88 -1.51
CA GLN A 58 -11.16 3.84 -0.49
C GLN A 58 -12.55 3.84 0.14
N ASN A 59 -13.11 5.01 0.43
CA ASN A 59 -14.46 5.12 0.99
C ASN A 59 -15.51 4.56 0.02
N LYS A 60 -15.41 4.89 -1.28
CA LYS A 60 -16.29 4.34 -2.32
C LYS A 60 -16.17 2.83 -2.45
N GLU A 61 -14.96 2.27 -2.37
CA GLU A 61 -14.75 0.83 -2.41
C GLU A 61 -15.36 0.13 -1.20
N LEU A 62 -15.13 0.66 0.01
CA LEU A 62 -15.71 0.13 1.24
C LEU A 62 -17.24 0.20 1.21
N THR A 63 -17.80 1.31 0.71
CA THR A 63 -19.25 1.46 0.55
C THR A 63 -19.82 0.40 -0.38
N LYS A 64 -19.19 0.15 -1.54
CA LYS A 64 -19.60 -0.93 -2.45
C LYS A 64 -19.52 -2.32 -1.81
N MET A 65 -18.51 -2.57 -0.97
CA MET A 65 -18.42 -3.83 -0.24
C MET A 65 -19.56 -3.97 0.77
N ILE A 66 -19.87 -2.92 1.52
CA ILE A 66 -21.00 -2.91 2.45
C ILE A 66 -22.32 -3.18 1.71
N GLU A 67 -22.54 -2.48 0.60
CA GLU A 67 -23.72 -2.70 -0.26
C GLU A 67 -23.80 -4.16 -0.73
N TYR A 68 -22.70 -4.73 -1.21
CA TYR A 68 -22.64 -6.13 -1.61
C TYR A 68 -22.99 -7.09 -0.47
N LEU A 69 -22.45 -6.86 0.73
CA LEU A 69 -22.72 -7.69 1.91
C LEU A 69 -24.18 -7.57 2.38
N ASP A 70 -24.84 -6.44 2.14
CA ASP A 70 -26.25 -6.25 2.49
C ASP A 70 -27.22 -6.90 1.50
N THR A 71 -26.75 -7.27 0.29
CA THR A 71 -27.59 -7.91 -0.71
C THR A 71 -28.18 -9.23 -0.24
N LEU A 72 -29.40 -9.54 -0.72
CA LEU A 72 -30.07 -10.81 -0.48
C LEU A 72 -29.27 -12.00 -1.01
N SER A 73 -28.57 -11.84 -2.14
CA SER A 73 -27.75 -12.90 -2.73
C SER A 73 -26.57 -13.28 -1.82
N PHE A 74 -25.93 -12.31 -1.17
CA PHE A 74 -24.88 -12.59 -0.18
C PHE A 74 -25.45 -13.25 1.07
N LYS A 75 -26.54 -12.73 1.62
CA LYS A 75 -27.23 -13.32 2.79
C LYS A 75 -27.66 -14.76 2.53
N GLU A 76 -28.20 -15.04 1.34
CA GLU A 76 -28.58 -16.37 0.91
C GLU A 76 -27.38 -17.30 0.74
N LYS A 77 -26.29 -16.82 0.14
CA LYS A 77 -25.03 -17.58 0.04
C LYS A 77 -24.50 -17.96 1.42
N GLU A 78 -24.47 -17.02 2.36
CA GLU A 78 -24.05 -17.27 3.74
C GLU A 78 -25.00 -18.26 4.46
N ALA A 79 -26.31 -18.15 4.25
CA ALA A 79 -27.28 -19.08 4.80
C ALA A 79 -27.09 -20.51 4.27
N ARG A 80 -26.82 -20.68 2.97
CA ARG A 80 -26.49 -21.98 2.38
C ARG A 80 -25.23 -22.59 2.98
N LEU A 81 -24.18 -21.77 3.14
CA LEU A 81 -22.90 -22.21 3.71
C LEU A 81 -23.01 -22.59 5.20
N LYS A 82 -23.71 -21.76 6.00
CA LYS A 82 -23.77 -21.93 7.46
C LYS A 82 -24.84 -22.89 7.93
N LEU A 83 -25.99 -22.90 7.25
CA LEU A 83 -27.17 -23.66 7.66
C LEU A 83 -27.41 -24.89 6.77
N GLY A 84 -26.57 -25.11 5.75
CA GLY A 84 -26.74 -26.21 4.80
C GLY A 84 -28.02 -26.09 3.96
N LEU A 85 -28.64 -24.91 3.94
CA LEU A 85 -29.89 -24.65 3.20
C LEU A 85 -29.65 -24.76 1.69
N GLN A 86 -30.67 -25.19 0.95
CA GLN A 86 -30.61 -25.43 -0.50
C GLN A 86 -31.81 -24.76 -1.18
N LYS A 87 -31.63 -24.31 -2.43
CA LYS A 87 -32.79 -23.89 -3.24
C LYS A 87 -33.53 -25.11 -3.77
N GLU A 88 -34.83 -24.94 -4.03
CA GLU A 88 -35.61 -25.95 -4.75
C GLU A 88 -34.96 -26.25 -6.11
N GLY A 89 -34.55 -27.51 -6.32
CA GLY A 89 -33.86 -27.98 -7.54
C GLY A 89 -32.34 -28.15 -7.44
N GLU A 90 -31.71 -27.85 -6.29
CA GLU A 90 -30.25 -27.98 -6.08
C GLU A 90 -29.88 -29.41 -5.57
N LYS A 91 -28.98 -30.13 -6.26
CA LYS A 91 -28.49 -31.47 -5.86
C LYS A 91 -27.15 -31.38 -5.12
N THR A 92 -27.14 -31.67 -3.82
CA THR A 92 -25.90 -31.78 -3.03
C THR A 92 -25.32 -33.18 -3.13
N ILE A 93 -24.07 -33.29 -3.59
CA ILE A 93 -23.32 -34.54 -3.62
C ILE A 93 -22.37 -34.52 -2.41
N ILE A 94 -22.67 -35.32 -1.39
CA ILE A 94 -21.76 -35.55 -0.28
C ILE A 94 -20.68 -36.51 -0.78
N ILE A 95 -19.48 -36.00 -1.04
CA ILE A 95 -18.33 -36.83 -1.38
C ILE A 95 -17.77 -37.39 -0.07
N THR A 96 -18.25 -38.58 0.31
CA THR A 96 -17.59 -39.39 1.32
C THR A 96 -16.26 -39.84 0.73
N SER A 97 -15.17 -39.20 1.17
CA SER A 97 -13.84 -39.75 0.96
C SER A 97 -13.77 -41.11 1.68
N PRO A 98 -13.18 -42.16 1.08
CA PRO A 98 -12.98 -43.45 1.77
C PRO A 98 -12.18 -43.33 3.08
N TYR A 99 -11.63 -42.15 3.38
CA TYR A 99 -10.98 -41.84 4.63
C TYR A 99 -11.94 -41.61 5.82
N SER A 100 -13.24 -41.34 5.61
CA SER A 100 -14.19 -41.14 6.72
C SER A 100 -14.76 -42.42 7.30
N GLU A 101 -14.58 -43.58 6.65
CA GLU A 101 -14.90 -44.90 7.22
C GLU A 101 -13.88 -45.33 8.30
N LEU A 102 -12.79 -44.60 8.47
CA LEU A 102 -11.77 -44.91 9.49
C LEU A 102 -12.10 -44.39 10.89
N LYS A 103 -13.18 -43.60 11.07
CA LYS A 103 -13.47 -42.97 12.37
C LYS A 103 -14.32 -43.82 13.33
N SER A 104 -14.76 -45.01 12.91
CA SER A 104 -15.48 -45.96 13.78
C SER A 104 -14.77 -47.30 13.97
N LYS A 105 -13.47 -47.38 13.66
CA LYS A 105 -12.67 -48.56 13.99
C LYS A 105 -11.92 -48.28 15.30
N GLU A 106 -12.29 -49.02 16.33
CA GLU A 106 -11.61 -49.04 17.62
C GLU A 106 -10.09 -48.97 17.45
N LEU A 107 -9.47 -48.06 18.19
CA LEU A 107 -8.02 -47.91 18.27
C LEU A 107 -7.41 -49.18 18.87
N LYS A 108 -7.05 -50.14 18.02
CA LYS A 108 -5.99 -51.09 18.35
C LYS A 108 -4.67 -50.32 18.27
N ILE A 109 -4.17 -49.97 19.45
CA ILE A 109 -2.82 -49.45 19.63
C ILE A 109 -1.87 -50.60 19.32
N GLU A 110 -1.31 -50.63 18.11
CA GLU A 110 -0.09 -51.37 17.85
C GLU A 110 1.08 -50.62 18.51
N GLU A 111 1.42 -51.05 19.71
CA GLU A 111 2.70 -50.78 20.37
C GLU A 111 3.84 -51.38 19.55
N LYS A 112 4.38 -50.61 18.60
CA LYS A 112 5.82 -50.60 18.26
C LYS A 112 6.06 -49.63 17.11
N GLU A 113 6.27 -48.38 17.42
CA GLU A 113 7.42 -47.62 16.90
C GLU A 113 7.69 -46.49 17.88
N LEU A 114 8.85 -46.57 18.55
CA LEU A 114 9.33 -45.56 19.48
C LEU A 114 9.14 -44.18 18.87
N VAL A 115 8.39 -43.32 19.58
CA VAL A 115 8.11 -41.93 19.21
C VAL A 115 9.44 -41.19 19.06
N ARG A 116 10.04 -41.25 17.86
CA ARG A 116 11.23 -40.48 17.56
C ARG A 116 10.83 -39.01 17.65
N SER A 117 11.53 -38.28 18.50
CA SER A 117 11.35 -36.83 18.65
C SER A 117 11.34 -36.18 17.27
N ASN A 118 10.39 -35.27 17.06
CA ASN A 118 10.25 -34.56 15.78
C ASN A 118 11.57 -33.88 15.36
N ILE A 119 12.41 -33.50 16.32
CA ILE A 119 13.73 -32.91 16.11
C ILE A 119 14.66 -33.87 15.35
N LEU A 120 14.65 -35.17 15.67
CA LEU A 120 15.47 -36.17 14.98
C LEU A 120 15.02 -36.36 13.52
N LYS A 121 13.71 -36.31 13.27
CA LYS A 121 13.15 -36.41 11.91
C LYS A 121 13.60 -35.24 11.05
N TRP A 122 13.57 -34.03 11.59
CA TRP A 122 14.04 -32.83 10.89
C TRP A 122 15.53 -32.88 10.61
N TRP A 123 16.34 -33.32 11.59
CA TRP A 123 17.78 -33.45 11.40
C TRP A 123 18.12 -34.44 10.28
N GLU A 124 17.46 -35.59 10.25
CA GLU A 124 17.63 -36.59 9.19
C GLU A 124 17.24 -36.03 7.82
N TYR A 125 16.12 -35.32 7.72
CA TYR A 125 15.67 -34.70 6.47
C TYR A 125 16.71 -33.73 5.89
N PHE A 126 17.30 -32.87 6.72
CA PHE A 126 18.25 -31.86 6.27
C PHE A 126 19.67 -32.40 6.03
N PHE A 127 20.09 -33.44 6.75
CA PHE A 127 21.51 -33.82 6.80
C PHE A 127 21.80 -35.29 6.44
N SER A 128 20.79 -36.16 6.26
CA SER A 128 21.01 -37.58 5.91
C SER A 128 21.41 -37.80 4.45
N LYS A 129 21.17 -36.82 3.56
CA LYS A 129 21.58 -36.89 2.15
C LYS A 129 22.91 -36.17 1.89
N ASN A 130 23.97 -36.64 2.53
CA ASN A 130 25.33 -36.45 2.02
C ASN A 130 26.22 -37.65 2.38
N LYS A 131 25.90 -38.78 1.75
CA LYS A 131 26.78 -39.96 1.71
C LYS A 131 26.72 -40.54 0.31
N ASN A 132 27.41 -39.87 -0.61
CA ASN A 132 27.84 -40.37 -1.92
C ASN A 132 29.01 -39.50 -2.41
N ILE A 133 30.19 -39.78 -1.86
CA ILE A 133 31.45 -39.86 -2.61
C ILE A 133 32.07 -41.19 -2.19
#